data_AF-A0A8D0YSI7-F1
#
_entry.id   AF-A0A8D0YSI7-F1
#
_cell.length_a   1.000
_cell.length_b   1.000
_cell.length_c   1.000
_cell.angle_alpha   90.00
_cell.angle_beta   90.00
_cell.angle_gamma   90.00
#
_symmetry.space_group_name_H-M   'P 1'
#
loop_
_entity.id
_entity.type
_entity.pdbx_description
1 polymer ?
#
loop_
_entity_poly.entity_id
_entity_poly.type
_entity_poly.pdbx_seq_one_letter_code
_entity_poly.pdbx_strand_id
1 'polypeptide(L)'
;MSDNDDIEVESDEEQPRFQSAADKRAHHNALERKRRDHIKDSFHSLRDSVPSLQGEKASRAQILDKATEYIQYMRRKNHTHQQDIDDLKRQNALLEQQGEQRSLWGWPCCAPARSGLRTRACRVRTSSRVCAPE
;
A
#
# COMPACT_ATOMS: atom_id res chain seq x y z
N MET A 1 13.56 -10.34 3.45
CA MET A 1 14.61 -11.30 3.05
C MET A 1 13.85 -12.58 2.75
N SER A 2 13.77 -12.98 1.49
CA SER A 2 13.09 -14.23 1.10
C SER A 2 14.21 -15.25 0.98
N ASP A 3 14.23 -16.21 1.90
CA ASP A 3 15.16 -17.33 1.86
C ASP A 3 14.85 -18.15 0.61
N ASN A 4 15.57 -17.81 -0.44
CA ASN A 4 15.66 -18.62 -1.63
C ASN A 4 16.59 -19.76 -1.24
N ASP A 5 16.03 -20.87 -0.74
CA ASP A 5 16.75 -22.13 -0.66
C ASP A 5 17.14 -22.50 -2.09
N ASP A 6 18.31 -22.04 -2.52
CA ASP A 6 19.00 -22.57 -3.67
C ASP A 6 19.04 -24.08 -3.47
N ILE A 7 18.34 -24.80 -4.34
CA ILE A 7 18.55 -26.23 -4.49
C ILE A 7 19.97 -26.33 -5.03
N GLU A 8 20.92 -26.50 -4.11
CA GLU A 8 22.19 -27.13 -4.41
C GLU A 8 21.82 -28.48 -5.01
N VAL A 9 21.88 -28.55 -6.34
CA VAL A 9 22.00 -29.82 -7.05
C VAL A 9 23.39 -30.30 -6.66
N GLU A 10 23.48 -30.93 -5.50
CA GLU A 10 24.63 -31.72 -5.09
C GLU A 10 24.79 -32.76 -6.20
N SER A 11 25.69 -32.44 -7.13
CA SER A 11 26.05 -33.31 -8.22
C SER A 11 26.73 -34.48 -7.53
N ASP A 12 26.11 -35.65 -7.68
CA ASP A 12 26.42 -36.94 -7.07
C ASP A 12 27.81 -37.47 -7.49
N GLU A 13 28.84 -36.67 -7.27
CA GLU A 13 30.24 -37.04 -7.43
C GLU A 13 30.62 -37.80 -6.15
N GLU A 14 30.38 -39.12 -6.20
CA GLU A 14 30.77 -40.19 -5.25
C GLU A 14 29.59 -40.98 -4.63
N GLN A 15 28.68 -41.50 -5.45
CA GLN A 15 27.85 -42.64 -5.03
C GLN A 15 28.53 -43.99 -5.28
N PRO A 16 28.56 -44.90 -4.28
CA PRO A 16 29.11 -46.23 -4.48
C PRO A 16 28.29 -46.95 -5.56
N ARG A 17 28.98 -47.52 -6.56
CA ARG A 17 28.45 -48.20 -7.76
C ARG A 17 27.49 -49.38 -7.49
N PHE A 18 27.09 -49.65 -6.25
CA PHE A 18 26.31 -50.81 -5.82
C PHE A 18 25.02 -50.46 -5.05
N GLN A 19 24.36 -49.34 -5.36
CA GLN A 19 22.98 -49.14 -4.86
C GLN A 19 22.01 -50.06 -5.59
N SER A 20 21.23 -50.83 -4.82
CA SER A 20 20.24 -51.73 -5.38
C SER A 20 19.12 -50.94 -6.06
N ALA A 21 18.40 -51.56 -7.01
CA ALA A 21 17.21 -50.96 -7.59
C ALA A 21 16.11 -50.66 -6.55
N ALA A 22 16.17 -51.27 -5.36
CA ALA A 22 15.30 -50.93 -4.24
C ALA A 22 15.73 -49.61 -3.57
N ASP A 23 17.03 -49.39 -3.38
CA ASP A 23 17.57 -48.16 -2.77
C ASP A 23 17.27 -46.93 -3.64
N LYS A 24 17.47 -47.06 -4.96
CA LYS A 24 17.13 -45.98 -5.92
C LYS A 24 15.64 -45.63 -5.88
N ARG A 25 14.76 -46.64 -5.78
CA ARG A 25 13.31 -46.42 -5.65
C ARG A 25 12.94 -45.79 -4.30
N ALA A 26 13.57 -46.21 -3.22
CA ALA A 26 13.35 -45.65 -1.89
C ALA A 26 13.77 -44.17 -1.84
N HIS A 27 14.93 -43.84 -2.41
CA HIS A 27 15.45 -42.47 -2.51
C HIS A 27 14.51 -41.58 -3.34
N HIS A 28 14.11 -42.03 -4.54
CA HIS A 28 13.14 -41.30 -5.37
C HIS A 28 11.81 -41.04 -4.63
N ASN A 29 11.28 -42.04 -3.92
CA ASN A 29 10.06 -41.89 -3.11
C ASN A 29 10.23 -40.91 -1.95
N ALA A 30 11.43 -40.82 -1.37
CA ALA A 30 11.74 -39.86 -0.31
C ALA A 30 11.77 -38.44 -0.85
N LEU A 31 12.45 -38.20 -1.97
CA LEU A 31 12.49 -36.90 -2.63
C LEU A 31 11.10 -36.42 -3.05
N GLU A 32 10.27 -37.30 -3.62
CA GLU A 32 8.92 -36.93 -4.01
C GLU A 32 8.02 -36.63 -2.80
N ARG A 33 8.22 -37.29 -1.65
CA ARG A 33 7.54 -36.88 -0.40
C ARG A 33 7.92 -35.46 0.00
N LYS A 34 9.21 -35.15 0.06
CA LYS A 34 9.72 -33.80 0.38
C LYS A 34 9.12 -32.74 -0.56
N ARG A 35 9.10 -33.02 -1.87
CA ARG A 35 8.47 -32.14 -2.87
C ARG A 35 6.99 -31.90 -2.61
N ARG A 36 6.23 -32.96 -2.27
CA ARG A 36 4.79 -32.83 -1.96
C ARG A 36 4.54 -32.06 -0.67
N ASP A 37 5.41 -32.19 0.32
CA ASP A 37 5.30 -31.44 1.57
C ASP A 37 5.53 -29.93 1.31
N HIS A 38 6.54 -29.57 0.52
CA HIS A 38 6.75 -28.16 0.13
C HIS A 38 5.55 -27.55 -0.62
N ILE A 39 4.92 -28.33 -1.51
CA ILE A 39 3.70 -27.89 -2.20
C ILE A 39 2.55 -27.71 -1.21
N LYS A 40 2.39 -28.66 -0.28
CA LYS A 40 1.37 -28.57 0.77
C LYS A 40 1.57 -27.28 1.58
N ASP A 41 2.79 -26.95 1.96
CA ASP A 41 3.11 -25.72 2.71
C ASP A 41 2.80 -24.47 1.90
N SER A 42 3.13 -24.47 0.60
CA SER A 42 2.74 -23.39 -0.32
C SER A 42 1.23 -23.17 -0.38
N PHE A 43 0.43 -24.25 -0.36
CA PHE A 43 -1.04 -24.16 -0.31
C PHE A 43 -1.54 -23.61 1.03
N HIS A 44 -0.89 -23.93 2.15
CA HIS A 44 -1.23 -23.35 3.46
C HIS A 44 -0.96 -21.84 3.47
N SER A 45 0.23 -21.42 3.03
CA SER A 45 0.58 -19.99 2.92
C SER A 45 -0.37 -19.23 2.00
N LEU A 46 -0.77 -19.82 0.87
CA LEU A 46 -1.74 -19.22 -0.03
C LEU A 46 -3.12 -19.07 0.62
N ARG A 47 -3.61 -20.11 1.31
CA ARG A 47 -4.89 -20.07 2.04
C ARG A 47 -4.89 -18.94 3.07
N ASP A 48 -3.82 -18.85 3.85
CA ASP A 48 -3.71 -17.87 4.93
C ASP A 48 -3.59 -16.42 4.40
N SER A 49 -3.18 -16.25 3.14
CA SER A 49 -3.14 -14.94 2.46
C SER A 49 -4.49 -14.49 1.89
N VAL A 50 -5.49 -15.38 1.84
CA VAL A 50 -6.82 -15.10 1.30
C VAL A 50 -7.81 -14.91 2.47
N PRO A 51 -8.30 -13.69 2.75
CA PRO A 51 -9.10 -13.41 3.96
C PRO A 51 -10.35 -14.29 4.12
N SER A 52 -10.98 -14.70 3.02
CA SER A 52 -12.19 -15.53 3.05
C SER A 52 -11.92 -17.00 3.38
N LEU A 53 -10.66 -17.43 3.46
CA LEU A 53 -10.26 -18.82 3.74
C LEU A 53 -9.49 -18.97 5.05
N GLN A 54 -9.19 -17.86 5.73
CA GLN A 54 -8.45 -17.88 6.99
C GLN A 54 -9.25 -18.62 8.07
N GLY A 55 -8.62 -19.59 8.72
CA GLY A 55 -9.24 -20.38 9.79
C GLY A 55 -10.23 -21.47 9.33
N GLU A 56 -10.47 -21.61 8.02
CA GLU A 56 -11.39 -22.61 7.48
C GLU A 56 -10.66 -23.80 6.83
N LYS A 57 -11.32 -24.96 6.84
CA LYS A 57 -10.89 -26.14 6.09
C LYS A 57 -11.31 -25.98 4.63
N ALA A 58 -10.38 -25.52 3.79
CA ALA A 58 -10.60 -25.39 2.35
C ALA A 58 -9.88 -26.49 1.55
N SER A 59 -10.53 -27.02 0.52
CA SER A 59 -9.89 -27.93 -0.44
C SER A 59 -8.90 -27.18 -1.35
N ARG A 60 -7.98 -27.90 -2.00
CA ARG A 60 -7.02 -27.28 -2.94
C ARG A 60 -7.71 -26.52 -4.08
N ALA A 61 -8.81 -27.04 -4.61
CA ALA A 61 -9.59 -26.37 -5.65
C ALA A 61 -10.16 -25.05 -5.13
N GLN A 62 -10.81 -25.08 -3.96
CA GLN A 62 -11.37 -23.87 -3.34
C GLN A 62 -10.29 -22.82 -3.02
N ILE A 63 -9.10 -23.23 -2.60
CA ILE A 63 -7.97 -22.31 -2.38
C ILE A 63 -7.62 -21.57 -3.67
N LEU A 64 -7.51 -22.28 -4.80
CA LEU A 64 -7.20 -21.67 -6.09
C LEU A 64 -8.33 -20.76 -6.58
N ASP A 65 -9.58 -21.20 -6.45
CA ASP A 65 -10.75 -20.42 -6.89
C ASP A 65 -10.86 -19.11 -6.09
N LYS A 66 -10.79 -19.19 -4.75
CA LYS A 66 -10.87 -18.00 -3.89
C LYS A 66 -9.65 -17.10 -3.98
N ALA A 67 -8.45 -17.64 -4.18
CA ALA A 67 -7.29 -16.82 -4.48
C ALA A 67 -7.47 -16.04 -5.79
N THR A 68 -7.99 -16.68 -6.83
CA THR A 68 -8.28 -16.04 -8.13
C THR A 68 -9.31 -14.93 -7.97
N GLU A 69 -10.43 -15.20 -7.29
CA GLU A 69 -11.46 -14.21 -6.98
C GLU A 69 -10.88 -13.03 -6.20
N TYR A 70 -10.05 -13.30 -5.18
CA TYR A 70 -9.46 -12.27 -4.33
C TYR A 70 -8.49 -11.38 -5.08
N ILE A 71 -7.64 -11.93 -5.96
CA ILE A 71 -6.75 -11.14 -6.82
C ILE A 71 -7.56 -10.21 -7.72
N GLN A 72 -8.62 -10.72 -8.37
CA GLN A 72 -9.48 -9.90 -9.23
C GLN A 72 -10.21 -8.80 -8.45
N TYR A 73 -10.68 -9.11 -7.24
CA TYR A 73 -11.28 -8.14 -6.34
C TYR A 73 -10.29 -7.05 -5.95
N MET A 74 -9.09 -7.41 -5.49
CA MET A 74 -8.07 -6.45 -5.07
C MET A 74 -7.58 -5.56 -6.21
N ARG A 75 -7.48 -6.10 -7.45
CA ARG A 75 -7.17 -5.29 -8.65
C ARG A 75 -8.23 -4.21 -8.88
N ARG A 76 -9.52 -4.57 -8.84
CA ARG A 76 -10.62 -3.60 -9.00
C ARG A 76 -10.63 -2.57 -7.87
N LYS A 77 -10.50 -3.03 -6.62
CA LYS A 77 -10.47 -2.16 -5.44
C LYS A 77 -9.33 -1.15 -5.49
N ASN A 78 -8.11 -1.59 -5.81
CA ASN A 78 -6.96 -0.70 -5.95
C ASN A 78 -7.15 0.32 -7.09
N HIS A 79 -7.78 -0.09 -8.19
CA HIS A 79 -8.08 0.82 -9.29
C HIS A 79 -9.05 1.93 -8.86
N THR A 80 -10.15 1.57 -8.19
CA THR A 80 -11.09 2.57 -7.63
C THR A 80 -10.40 3.50 -6.65
N HIS A 81 -9.60 2.96 -5.71
CA HIS A 81 -8.85 3.81 -4.78
C HIS A 81 -7.87 4.74 -5.48
N GLN A 82 -7.23 4.30 -6.56
CA GLN A 82 -6.36 5.16 -7.35
C GLN A 82 -7.15 6.31 -8.01
N GLN A 83 -8.34 6.02 -8.55
CA GLN A 83 -9.24 7.06 -9.08
C GLN A 83 -9.65 8.05 -7.99
N ASP A 84 -10.06 7.57 -6.82
CA ASP A 84 -10.42 8.44 -5.69
C ASP A 84 -9.26 9.35 -5.28
N ILE A 85 -8.03 8.81 -5.23
CA ILE A 85 -6.81 9.58 -4.94
C ILE A 85 -6.60 10.68 -5.99
N ASP A 86 -6.74 10.37 -7.26
CA ASP A 86 -6.51 11.33 -8.35
C ASP A 86 -7.60 12.41 -8.38
N ASP A 87 -8.85 12.06 -8.06
CA ASP A 87 -9.97 12.99 -7.93
C ASP A 87 -9.76 13.95 -6.75
N LEU A 88 -9.39 13.42 -5.59
CA LEU A 88 -9.09 14.22 -4.40
C LEU A 88 -7.89 15.15 -4.63
N LYS A 89 -6.84 14.68 -5.31
CA LYS A 89 -5.70 15.53 -5.70
C LYS A 89 -6.13 16.69 -6.60
N ARG A 90 -6.99 16.44 -7.59
CA ARG A 90 -7.53 17.49 -8.46
C ARG A 90 -8.35 18.51 -7.67
N GLN A 91 -9.21 18.04 -6.76
CA GLN A 91 -10.00 18.92 -5.89
C GLN A 91 -9.11 19.78 -4.98
N ASN A 92 -8.10 19.19 -4.36
CA ASN A 92 -7.16 19.92 -3.51
C ASN A 92 -6.41 20.99 -4.30
N ALA A 93 -5.92 20.68 -5.51
CA ALA A 93 -5.24 21.65 -6.37
C ALA A 93 -6.14 22.85 -6.72
N LEU A 94 -7.43 22.61 -7.01
CA LEU A 94 -8.40 23.68 -7.28
C LEU A 94 -8.66 24.54 -6.04
N LEU A 95 -8.73 23.94 -4.85
CA LEU A 95 -8.95 24.64 -3.59
C LEU A 95 -7.71 25.46 -3.18
N GLU A 96 -6.51 24.91 -3.35
CA GLU A 96 -5.25 25.62 -3.13
C GLU A 96 -5.15 26.85 -4.03
N GLN A 97 -5.46 26.71 -5.32
CA GLN A 97 -5.51 27.83 -6.26
C GLN A 97 -6.52 28.91 -5.82
N GLN A 98 -7.70 28.53 -5.31
CA GLN A 98 -8.68 29.48 -4.78
C GLN A 98 -8.19 30.18 -3.50
N GLY A 99 -7.50 29.45 -2.62
CA GLY A 99 -6.88 29.98 -1.41
C GLY A 99 -5.78 31.00 -1.74
N GLU A 100 -4.92 30.69 -2.72
CA GLU A 100 -3.91 31.61 -3.23
C GLU A 100 -4.55 32.87 -3.83
N GLN A 101 -5.56 32.71 -4.68
CA GLN A 101 -6.30 33.86 -5.22
C GLN A 101 -6.90 34.71 -4.08
N ARG A 102 -7.62 34.12 -3.13
CA ARG A 102 -8.15 34.85 -1.96
C ARG A 102 -7.06 35.53 -1.16
N SER A 103 -5.86 34.96 -1.04
CA SER A 103 -4.73 35.59 -0.35
C SER A 103 -4.19 36.81 -1.12
N LEU A 104 -4.16 36.75 -2.45
CA LEU A 104 -3.75 37.86 -3.32
C LEU A 104 -4.77 39.01 -3.29
N TRP A 105 -6.06 38.72 -3.23
CA TRP A 105 -7.13 39.73 -3.16
C TRP A 105 -7.49 40.14 -1.71
N GLY A 106 -6.91 39.49 -0.70
CA GLY A 106 -7.37 39.54 0.70
C GLY A 106 -6.55 40.40 1.67
N TRP A 107 -5.42 40.98 1.25
CA TRP A 107 -4.67 41.93 2.10
C TRP A 107 -4.80 43.36 1.55
N PRO A 108 -5.49 44.27 2.27
CA PRO A 108 -5.42 45.67 1.94
C PRO A 108 -4.00 46.17 2.20
N CYS A 109 -3.43 46.81 1.18
CA CYS A 109 -2.31 47.73 1.30
C CYS A 109 -2.48 48.66 2.51
N CYS A 110 -1.93 48.29 3.66
CA CYS A 110 -1.76 49.16 4.82
C CYS A 110 -0.39 48.88 5.43
N ALA A 111 0.66 49.12 4.64
CA ALA A 111 1.98 49.40 5.21
C ALA A 111 1.93 50.79 5.86
N PRO A 112 2.30 50.96 7.14
CA PRO A 112 2.46 52.29 7.70
C PRO A 112 3.64 52.97 7.01
N ALA A 113 3.38 54.12 6.40
CA ALA A 113 4.42 54.97 5.83
C ALA A 113 5.45 55.31 6.91
N ARG A 114 6.68 54.79 6.75
CA ARG A 114 7.86 55.30 7.47
C ARG A 114 8.23 56.65 6.87
N SER A 115 7.60 57.71 7.35
CA SER A 115 8.21 59.04 7.34
C SER A 115 8.18 59.57 8.76
N GLY A 116 9.38 59.64 9.36
CA GLY A 116 9.56 60.47 10.53
C GLY A 116 9.28 61.91 10.11
N LEU A 117 8.24 62.51 10.69
CA LEU A 117 8.16 63.92 11.04
C LEU A 117 6.99 64.08 12.02
N ARG A 118 7.30 64.74 13.13
CA ARG A 118 6.41 65.00 14.26
C ARG A 118 5.24 65.87 13.81
N THR A 119 3.99 65.43 14.00
CA THR A 119 2.89 66.36 14.30
C THR A 119 1.64 65.67 14.86
N ARG A 120 1.32 66.05 16.11
CA ARG A 120 0.00 66.20 16.75
C ARG A 120 -0.95 65.00 16.82
N ALA A 121 -1.20 64.58 18.05
CA ALA A 121 -2.23 63.64 18.46
C ALA A 121 -3.62 64.00 17.91
N CYS A 122 -4.18 63.13 17.06
CA CYS A 122 -5.62 63.07 16.83
C CYS A 122 -6.24 62.15 17.87
N ARG A 123 -6.90 62.75 18.85
CA ARG A 123 -7.70 62.06 19.87
C ARG A 123 -9.01 61.63 19.20
N VAL A 124 -9.11 60.39 18.73
CA VAL A 124 -10.38 59.85 18.22
C VAL A 124 -11.20 59.35 19.40
N ARG A 125 -12.32 60.05 19.59
CA ARG A 125 -13.40 59.77 20.51
C ARG A 125 -14.08 58.45 20.11
N THR A 126 -14.49 57.69 21.11
CA THR A 126 -15.24 56.44 21.05
C THR A 126 -16.49 56.54 20.15
N SER A 127 -16.64 55.62 19.20
CA SER A 127 -17.95 55.04 18.86
C SER A 127 -17.75 53.72 18.12
N SER A 128 -18.22 52.67 18.78
CA SER A 128 -18.28 51.28 18.37
C SER A 128 -18.91 51.15 16.97
N ARG A 129 -18.14 50.71 15.98
CA ARG A 129 -18.67 50.26 14.70
C ARG A 129 -18.78 48.75 14.71
N VAL A 130 -20.02 48.27 14.65
CA VAL A 130 -20.39 46.93 14.22
C VAL A 130 -20.12 46.84 12.71
N CYS A 131 -19.43 45.79 12.27
CA CYS A 131 -19.54 45.27 10.91
C CYS A 131 -19.57 43.73 11.01
N ALA A 132 -20.70 43.14 10.65
CA ALA A 132 -20.88 41.71 10.40
C ALA A 132 -20.83 41.47 8.86
N PRO A 133 -20.33 40.32 8.37
CA PRO A 133 -20.40 39.97 6.96
C PRO A 133 -21.66 39.14 6.64
N GLU A 134 -22.29 39.43 5.48
CA GLU A 134 -23.18 38.52 4.74
C GLU A 134 -22.37 37.49 3.95
#